data_AF-A0A974VSV0-F1
#
_entry.id   AF-A0A974VSV0-F1
#
_cell.length_a   1.000
_cell.length_b   1.000
_cell.length_c   1.000
_cell.angle_alpha   90.00
_cell.angle_beta   90.00
_cell.angle_gamma   90.00
#
_symmetry.space_group_name_H-M   'P 1'
#
loop_
_entity.id
_entity.type
_entity.pdbx_description
1 polymer ?
#
loop_
_entity_poly.entity_id
_entity_poly.type
_entity_poly.pdbx_seq_one_letter_code
_entity_poly.pdbx_strand_id
1 'polypeptide(L)'
;MKTALTSAALALSCLLAACAENAPAKRTAQKADFERGMRVYQATCGVCHESGRNGAPSLEDVEEWDERSLEWTSLMKDHVTHGFMGMTAQGGRARLSEQDIADALYYMTIKIRAEEN
;
A
#
# COMPACT_ATOMS: atom_id res chain seq x y z
N MET A 1 35.57 -70.67 22.10
CA MET A 1 35.12 -70.85 20.70
C MET A 1 34.33 -69.62 20.28
N LYS A 2 34.89 -68.82 19.36
CA LYS A 2 34.28 -67.95 18.30
C LYS A 2 33.11 -67.00 18.68
N THR A 3 33.35 -65.67 18.77
CA THR A 3 32.91 -64.56 17.85
C THR A 3 31.39 -64.27 17.85
N ALA A 4 30.80 -63.08 17.69
CA ALA A 4 31.19 -61.73 17.28
C ALA A 4 29.93 -60.81 17.27
N LEU A 5 30.14 -59.49 17.39
CA LEU A 5 29.48 -58.37 16.68
C LEU A 5 27.96 -58.05 16.80
N THR A 6 27.73 -56.75 17.06
CA THR A 6 26.73 -55.80 16.51
C THR A 6 25.26 -55.83 16.94
N SER A 7 24.76 -54.68 17.42
CA SER A 7 23.97 -53.76 16.58
C SER A 7 23.62 -52.44 17.28
N ALA A 8 23.87 -51.35 16.56
CA ALA A 8 23.35 -50.02 16.80
C ALA A 8 21.89 -49.91 16.30
N ALA A 9 21.03 -49.15 16.99
CA ALA A 9 19.85 -48.51 16.41
C ALA A 9 19.37 -47.42 17.40
N LEU A 10 19.82 -46.19 17.15
CA LEU A 10 19.02 -45.08 16.62
C LEU A 10 18.13 -44.40 17.67
N ALA A 11 18.65 -43.26 18.15
CA ALA A 11 17.90 -42.21 18.81
C ALA A 11 16.76 -41.74 17.88
N LEU A 12 15.55 -42.18 18.19
CA LEU A 12 14.31 -41.78 17.53
C LEU A 12 13.65 -40.67 18.34
N SER A 13 13.92 -39.41 17.98
CA SER A 13 12.95 -38.30 18.06
C SER A 13 13.65 -36.94 17.88
N CYS A 14 14.08 -36.66 16.65
CA CYS A 14 14.35 -35.29 16.21
C CYS A 14 13.60 -35.08 14.88
N LEU A 15 12.28 -34.89 14.95
CA LEU A 15 11.43 -34.61 13.78
C LEU A 15 10.17 -33.83 14.21
N LEU A 16 10.37 -32.61 14.71
CA LEU A 16 9.32 -31.58 14.79
C LEU A 16 9.91 -30.20 14.51
N ALA A 17 10.69 -30.06 13.44
CA ALA A 17 11.19 -28.77 12.97
C ALA A 17 11.12 -28.70 11.44
N ALA A 18 9.91 -28.71 10.88
CA ALA A 18 9.71 -28.47 9.45
C ALA A 18 8.27 -28.00 9.12
N CYS A 19 7.74 -27.02 9.85
CA CYS A 19 6.51 -26.31 9.46
C CYS A 19 6.61 -24.81 9.81
N ALA A 20 7.70 -24.14 9.46
CA ALA A 20 7.74 -22.69 9.54
C ALA A 20 8.80 -22.15 8.59
N GLU A 21 8.47 -21.94 7.31
CA GLU A 21 9.15 -20.90 6.51
C GLU A 21 8.37 -20.68 5.20
N ASN A 22 7.26 -19.95 5.31
CA ASN A 22 6.77 -19.04 4.26
C ASN A 22 5.53 -18.30 4.78
N ALA A 23 5.70 -17.61 5.92
CA ALA A 23 4.83 -16.48 6.19
C ALA A 23 5.23 -15.37 5.20
N PRO A 24 4.28 -14.74 4.48
CA PRO A 24 4.61 -13.54 3.72
C PRO A 24 5.23 -12.53 4.70
N ALA A 25 6.38 -11.98 4.35
CA ALA A 25 7.01 -10.93 5.15
C ALA A 25 5.96 -9.86 5.44
N LYS A 26 5.68 -9.64 6.73
CA LYS A 26 4.84 -8.54 7.20
C LYS A 26 5.44 -7.26 6.60
N ARG A 27 4.85 -6.72 5.54
CA ARG A 27 5.20 -5.37 5.08
C ARG A 27 4.75 -4.43 6.18
N THR A 28 5.70 -3.94 6.94
CA THR A 28 5.46 -2.82 7.84
C THR A 28 5.07 -1.64 6.98
N ALA A 29 3.87 -1.09 7.17
CA ALA A 29 3.49 0.15 6.52
C ALA A 29 4.55 1.21 6.83
N GLN A 30 5.19 1.74 5.79
CA GLN A 30 6.19 2.78 5.96
C GLN A 30 5.46 4.11 6.13
N LYS A 31 6.02 5.02 6.94
CA LYS A 31 5.48 6.36 7.07
C LYS A 31 5.37 7.00 5.69
N ALA A 32 4.22 7.61 5.41
CA ALA A 32 3.99 8.35 4.19
C ALA A 32 5.01 9.50 4.02
N ASP A 33 5.47 9.68 2.79
CA ASP A 33 6.51 10.61 2.39
C ASP A 33 6.01 11.60 1.34
N PHE A 34 6.14 12.88 1.64
CA PHE A 34 5.61 13.96 0.83
C PHE A 34 6.28 14.04 -0.56
N GLU A 35 7.61 13.89 -0.62
CA GLU A 35 8.39 14.04 -1.85
C GLU A 35 8.15 12.89 -2.83
N ARG A 36 8.09 11.65 -2.32
CA ARG A 36 7.66 10.51 -3.15
C ARG A 36 6.21 10.68 -3.59
N GLY A 37 5.34 11.14 -2.69
CA GLY A 37 3.93 11.38 -2.97
C GLY A 37 3.73 12.37 -4.12
N MET A 38 4.43 13.49 -4.09
CA MET A 38 4.43 14.49 -5.16
C MET A 38 4.83 13.87 -6.50
N ARG A 39 5.87 13.04 -6.54
CA ARG A 39 6.32 12.38 -7.78
C ARG A 39 5.28 11.40 -8.32
N VAL A 40 4.65 10.61 -7.45
CA VAL A 40 3.58 9.68 -7.84
C VAL A 40 2.36 10.45 -8.35
N TYR A 41 1.97 11.51 -7.64
CA TYR A 41 0.88 12.40 -8.00
C TYR A 41 1.09 13.00 -9.39
N GLN A 42 2.22 13.68 -9.62
CA GLN A 42 2.54 14.31 -10.90
C GLN A 42 2.55 13.32 -12.05
N ALA A 43 3.06 12.11 -11.80
CA ALA A 43 3.18 11.10 -12.85
C ALA A 43 1.86 10.37 -13.14
N THR A 44 0.87 10.42 -12.25
CA THR A 44 -0.32 9.55 -12.30
C THR A 44 -1.61 10.27 -11.96
N CYS A 45 -1.71 10.80 -10.74
CA CYS A 45 -2.97 11.28 -10.17
C CYS A 45 -3.36 12.67 -10.72
N GLY A 46 -2.38 13.55 -10.92
CA GLY A 46 -2.58 14.94 -11.35
C GLY A 46 -3.21 15.06 -12.74
N VAL A 47 -3.11 14.03 -13.59
CA VAL A 47 -3.80 13.98 -14.89
C VAL A 47 -5.31 14.22 -14.76
N CYS A 48 -5.88 13.81 -13.63
CA CYS A 48 -7.29 14.01 -13.34
C CYS A 48 -7.52 14.99 -12.18
N HIS A 49 -6.75 14.87 -11.10
CA HIS A 49 -7.02 15.61 -9.86
C HIS A 49 -6.46 17.03 -9.81
N GLU A 50 -5.61 17.45 -10.76
CA GLU A 50 -5.09 18.83 -10.75
C GLU A 50 -6.21 19.84 -11.02
N SER A 51 -6.99 19.59 -12.08
CA SER A 51 -8.03 20.51 -12.56
C SER A 51 -9.43 19.90 -12.58
N GLY A 52 -9.62 18.77 -11.89
CA GLY A 52 -10.88 18.03 -11.84
C GLY A 52 -11.37 17.41 -13.17
N ARG A 53 -10.45 16.94 -14.01
CA ARG A 53 -10.79 16.35 -15.32
C ARG A 53 -11.79 15.19 -15.15
N ASN A 54 -12.82 15.16 -16.01
CA ASN A 54 -13.89 14.16 -16.00
C ASN A 54 -14.68 14.10 -14.68
N GLY A 55 -14.70 15.18 -13.89
CA GLY A 55 -15.39 15.23 -12.59
C GLY A 55 -14.62 14.59 -11.45
N ALA A 56 -13.30 14.39 -11.61
CA ALA A 56 -12.44 14.07 -10.48
C ALA A 56 -12.43 15.26 -9.49
N PRO A 57 -12.33 15.02 -8.17
CA PRO A 57 -12.21 16.11 -7.21
C PRO A 57 -10.89 16.86 -7.43
N SER A 58 -10.98 18.18 -7.64
CA SER A 58 -9.84 19.05 -7.96
C SER A 58 -9.06 19.43 -6.71
N LEU A 59 -7.72 19.47 -6.75
CA LEU A 59 -6.94 20.02 -5.65
C LEU A 59 -7.08 21.54 -5.51
N GLU A 60 -7.52 22.23 -6.57
CA GLU A 60 -7.78 23.67 -6.58
C GLU A 60 -9.17 24.04 -6.02
N ASP A 61 -10.07 23.05 -5.90
CA ASP A 61 -11.41 23.23 -5.34
C ASP A 61 -11.50 22.50 -3.99
N VAL A 62 -11.08 23.20 -2.94
CA VAL A 62 -11.03 22.67 -1.58
C VAL A 62 -12.42 22.31 -1.06
N GLU A 63 -13.47 23.04 -1.48
CA GLU A 63 -14.85 22.80 -1.02
C GLU A 63 -15.35 21.42 -1.48
N GLU A 64 -14.87 20.89 -2.62
CA GLU A 64 -15.15 19.52 -3.03
C GLU A 64 -14.58 18.48 -2.06
N TRP A 65 -13.54 18.79 -1.30
CA TRP A 65 -12.88 17.87 -0.38
C TRP A 65 -13.48 17.84 1.02
N ASP A 66 -14.25 18.87 1.40
CA ASP A 66 -14.92 18.95 2.71
C ASP A 66 -15.85 17.75 2.94
N GLU A 67 -16.63 17.38 1.92
CA GLU A 67 -17.54 16.22 1.99
C GLU A 67 -16.80 14.87 1.91
N ARG A 68 -15.54 14.88 1.47
CA ARG A 68 -14.75 13.66 1.20
C ARG A 68 -13.84 13.26 2.38
N SER A 69 -13.91 13.98 3.50
CA SER A 69 -13.25 13.71 4.80
C SER A 69 -11.82 13.19 4.68
N LEU A 70 -10.85 14.10 4.66
CA LEU A 70 -9.42 13.78 4.54
C LEU A 70 -8.87 12.90 5.69
N GLU A 71 -9.62 12.74 6.79
CA GLU A 71 -9.25 11.90 7.93
C GLU A 71 -9.37 10.39 7.63
N TRP A 72 -10.17 9.99 6.63
CA TRP A 72 -10.45 8.57 6.33
C TRP A 72 -9.46 7.97 5.33
N THR A 73 -8.17 8.17 5.60
CA THR A 73 -7.05 7.79 4.70
C THR A 73 -7.07 6.32 4.28
N SER A 74 -7.44 5.39 5.18
CA SER A 74 -7.56 3.96 4.86
C SER A 74 -8.64 3.68 3.81
N LEU A 75 -9.79 4.35 3.89
CA LEU A 75 -10.89 4.19 2.94
C LEU A 75 -10.52 4.80 1.59
N MET A 76 -9.92 5.98 1.59
CA MET A 76 -9.39 6.59 0.36
C MET A 76 -8.35 5.69 -0.30
N LYS A 77 -7.44 5.08 0.46
CA LYS A 77 -6.47 4.11 -0.08
C LYS A 77 -7.18 2.93 -0.74
N ASP A 78 -8.23 2.40 -0.13
CA ASP A 78 -9.01 1.30 -0.68
C ASP A 78 -9.68 1.70 -2.02
N HIS A 79 -10.36 2.86 -2.04
CA HIS A 79 -10.96 3.42 -3.25
C HIS A 79 -9.96 3.63 -4.38
N VAL A 80 -8.77 4.16 -4.08
CA VAL A 80 -7.71 4.34 -5.09
C VAL A 80 -7.18 2.98 -5.56
N THR A 81 -7.03 2.01 -4.66
CA THR A 81 -6.50 0.67 -4.98
C THR A 81 -7.45 -0.08 -5.91
N HIS A 82 -8.74 -0.06 -5.64
CA HIS A 82 -9.75 -0.84 -6.36
C HIS A 82 -10.51 -0.06 -7.44
N GLY A 83 -10.39 1.27 -7.43
CA GLY A 83 -11.19 2.17 -8.25
C GLY A 83 -12.52 2.51 -7.55
N PHE A 84 -13.00 3.74 -7.75
CA PHE A 84 -14.21 4.24 -7.11
C PHE A 84 -14.82 5.39 -7.94
N MET A 85 -16.14 5.38 -8.14
CA MET A 85 -16.89 6.48 -8.76
C MET A 85 -16.27 7.02 -10.08
N GLY A 86 -15.86 6.11 -10.98
CA GLY A 86 -15.25 6.48 -12.27
C GLY A 86 -13.73 6.64 -12.25
N MET A 87 -13.10 6.68 -11.07
CA MET A 87 -11.65 6.55 -10.94
C MET A 87 -11.24 5.10 -11.20
N THR A 88 -10.32 4.89 -12.14
CA THR A 88 -9.77 3.56 -12.44
C THR A 88 -8.87 3.06 -11.31
N ALA A 89 -8.87 1.73 -11.09
CA ALA A 89 -8.00 1.07 -10.10
C ALA A 89 -6.53 1.51 -10.23
N GLN A 90 -5.89 1.77 -9.08
CA GLN A 90 -4.53 2.28 -8.94
C GLN A 90 -4.25 3.55 -9.77
N GLY A 91 -5.26 4.40 -9.97
CA GLY A 91 -5.15 5.61 -10.82
C GLY A 91 -4.84 5.29 -12.29
N GLY A 92 -5.19 4.09 -12.77
CA GLY A 92 -4.95 3.66 -14.14
C GLY A 92 -3.52 3.14 -14.38
N ARG A 93 -2.70 3.02 -13.33
CA ARG A 93 -1.36 2.44 -13.39
C ARG A 93 -1.28 1.15 -12.60
N ALA A 94 -1.27 0.02 -13.32
CA ALA A 94 -1.26 -1.34 -12.78
C ALA A 94 -0.04 -1.73 -11.91
N ARG A 95 0.84 -0.78 -11.54
CA ARG A 95 2.09 -1.04 -10.81
C ARG A 95 2.35 -0.10 -9.63
N LEU A 96 1.37 0.72 -9.21
CA LEU A 96 1.53 1.47 -7.96
C LEU A 96 1.46 0.51 -6.77
N SER A 97 2.46 0.58 -5.89
CA SER A 97 2.40 -0.13 -4.62
C SER A 97 1.43 0.57 -3.66
N GLU A 98 0.99 -0.14 -2.61
CA GLU A 98 0.20 0.49 -1.54
C GLU A 98 0.93 1.68 -0.91
N GLN A 99 2.26 1.63 -0.85
CA GLN A 99 3.05 2.74 -0.32
C GLN A 99 3.04 3.95 -1.26
N ASP A 100 3.11 3.73 -2.57
CA ASP A 100 3.02 4.83 -3.56
C ASP A 100 1.66 5.53 -3.46
N ILE A 101 0.58 4.76 -3.29
CA ILE A 101 -0.77 5.30 -3.10
C ILE A 101 -0.84 6.08 -1.78
N ALA A 102 -0.31 5.53 -0.69
CA ALA A 102 -0.29 6.21 0.61
C ALA A 102 0.52 7.51 0.58
N ASP A 103 1.66 7.51 -0.09
CA ASP A 103 2.50 8.70 -0.28
C ASP A 103 1.76 9.76 -1.12
N ALA A 104 1.11 9.36 -2.21
CA ALA A 104 0.33 10.27 -3.07
C ALA A 104 -0.87 10.88 -2.34
N LEU A 105 -1.64 10.07 -1.59
CA LEU A 105 -2.72 10.57 -0.74
C LEU A 105 -2.20 11.58 0.27
N TYR A 106 -1.07 11.29 0.92
CA TYR A 106 -0.46 12.21 1.88
C TYR A 106 -0.07 13.54 1.23
N TYR A 107 0.55 13.52 0.05
CA TYR A 107 0.84 14.73 -0.71
C TYR A 107 -0.43 15.55 -1.01
N MET A 108 -1.47 14.90 -1.53
CA MET A 108 -2.75 15.55 -1.87
C MET A 108 -3.41 16.18 -0.64
N THR A 109 -3.47 15.45 0.49
CA THR A 109 -4.02 15.96 1.75
C THR A 109 -3.28 17.20 2.24
N ILE A 110 -1.94 17.21 2.17
CA ILE A 110 -1.15 18.38 2.56
C ILE A 110 -1.40 19.56 1.61
N LYS A 111 -1.55 19.29 0.31
CA LYS A 111 -1.86 20.33 -0.67
C LYS A 111 -3.23 20.94 -0.45
N ILE A 112 -4.29 20.14 -0.26
CA ILE A 112 -5.65 20.65 -0.03
C ILE A 112 -5.68 21.54 1.22
N ARG A 113 -5.11 21.06 2.34
CA ARG A 113 -5.05 21.81 3.60
C ARG A 113 -4.19 23.07 3.55
N ALA A 114 -3.26 23.16 2.60
CA ALA A 114 -2.47 24.36 2.41
C ALA A 114 -3.26 25.47 1.71
N GLU A 115 -4.25 25.12 0.88
CA GLU A 115 -5.13 26.08 0.18
C GLU A 115 -6.36 26.47 1.03
N GLU A 116 -6.65 25.77 2.14
CA GLU A 116 -7.68 26.13 3.13
C GLU A 116 -7.37 27.43 3.92
N ASN A 117 -6.14 27.95 3.85
CA ASN A 117 -5.65 29.12 4.62
C ASN A 117 -5.14 30.25 3.73
#